data_AF-A0A557SSG9-F1
#
_entry.id   AF-A0A557SSG9-F1
#
_cell.length_a   1.000
_cell.length_b   1.000
_cell.length_c   1.000
_cell.angle_alpha   90.00
_cell.angle_beta   90.00
_cell.angle_gamma   90.00
#
_symmetry.space_group_name_H-M   'P 1'
#
loop_
_entity.id
_entity.type
_entity.pdbx_description
1 polymer ?
#
loop_
_entity_poly.entity_id
_entity_poly.type
_entity_poly.pdbx_seq_one_letter_code
_entity_poly.pdbx_strand_id
1 'polypeptide(L)'
;MTYYYLKMGNRIFYLHTLEVKLFNKAAETAMNISNINFDWKTDIRYTTYNTLSSVIRFAKLSVMFRDQCLEKDDWWNSNYDIYFSYLDQYADNNLGDKEIVRMFRRQTISDDFIKTMIVGLYTSCFSILESRVRVFYNYLLNPSEKGKIKEGNFSKLVEGILDLLNLDSKSGCIELFCNARNTIHNNGVYTQSDETVNCSGRSYKFEKGNPPNYGDSLDLLILRILPEVVEIMDKMISRLLVERIILDPFAKEN
;
A
#
# COMPACT_ATOMS: atom_id res chain seq x y z
N MET A 1 15.60 24.55 0.94
CA MET A 1 16.33 23.27 0.77
C MET A 1 16.17 22.37 2.00
N THR A 2 16.34 22.86 3.23
CA THR A 2 16.27 22.08 4.49
C THR A 2 14.91 21.42 4.78
N TYR A 3 13.79 22.07 4.41
CA TYR A 3 12.43 21.55 4.69
C TYR A 3 12.06 20.31 3.86
N TYR A 4 12.62 20.18 2.65
CA TYR A 4 12.36 19.05 1.75
C TYR A 4 13.07 17.78 2.22
N TYR A 5 14.34 17.90 2.63
CA TYR A 5 15.11 16.81 3.24
C TYR A 5 14.50 16.31 4.57
N LEU A 6 13.95 17.21 5.40
CA LEU A 6 13.21 16.85 6.61
C LEU A 6 11.95 16.03 6.29
N LYS A 7 11.19 16.42 5.26
CA LYS A 7 9.99 15.68 4.82
C LYS A 7 10.33 14.30 4.24
N MET A 8 11.46 14.17 3.56
CA MET A 8 11.95 12.92 2.95
C MET A 8 12.49 11.91 3.96
N GLY A 9 13.36 12.36 4.87
CA GLY A 9 13.85 11.51 5.97
C GLY A 9 12.70 10.92 6.78
N ASN A 10 11.65 11.72 6.96
CA ASN A 10 10.42 11.28 7.61
C ASN A 10 9.71 10.15 6.81
N ARG A 11 9.53 10.26 5.49
CA ARG A 11 8.87 9.20 4.68
C ARG A 11 9.58 7.86 4.74
N ILE A 12 10.90 7.85 4.56
CA ILE A 12 11.71 6.64 4.64
C ILE A 12 11.63 6.04 6.04
N PHE A 13 11.70 6.89 7.08
CA PHE A 13 11.54 6.46 8.46
C PHE A 13 10.19 5.80 8.71
N TYR A 14 9.07 6.43 8.31
CA TYR A 14 7.73 5.86 8.51
C TYR A 14 7.51 4.54 7.74
N LEU A 15 7.97 4.46 6.49
CA LEU A 15 7.95 3.22 5.71
C LEU A 15 8.79 2.13 6.39
N HIS A 16 9.97 2.48 6.90
CA HIS A 16 10.83 1.53 7.61
C HIS A 16 10.19 1.05 8.92
N THR A 17 9.61 1.94 9.72
CA THR A 17 8.90 1.57 10.96
C THR A 17 7.75 0.61 10.66
N LEU A 18 6.96 0.88 9.62
CA LEU A 18 5.85 0.02 9.23
C LEU A 18 6.34 -1.35 8.70
N GLU A 19 7.38 -1.35 7.87
CA GLU A 19 8.02 -2.56 7.36
C GLU A 19 8.51 -3.47 8.50
N VAL A 20 9.24 -2.90 9.47
CA VAL A 20 9.79 -3.64 10.61
C VAL A 20 8.68 -4.17 11.50
N LYS A 21 7.62 -3.37 11.76
CA LYS A 21 6.45 -3.84 12.51
C LYS A 21 5.83 -5.08 11.85
N LEU A 22 5.57 -5.02 10.54
CA LEU A 22 5.00 -6.12 9.79
C LEU A 22 5.93 -7.35 9.74
N PHE A 23 7.24 -7.13 9.57
CA PHE A 23 8.22 -8.21 9.56
C PHE A 23 8.29 -8.94 10.90
N ASN A 24 8.33 -8.20 12.01
CA ASN A 24 8.35 -8.79 13.35
C ASN A 24 7.06 -9.58 13.62
N LYS A 25 5.90 -9.06 13.22
CA LYS A 25 4.61 -9.77 13.32
C LYS A 25 4.58 -11.05 12.49
N ALA A 26 5.21 -11.06 11.31
CA ALA A 26 5.37 -12.27 10.51
C ALA A 26 6.24 -13.30 11.25
N ALA A 27 7.38 -12.88 11.82
CA ALA A 27 8.27 -13.75 12.56
C ALA A 27 7.61 -14.35 13.83
N GLU A 28 6.90 -13.53 14.61
CA GLU A 28 6.12 -13.97 15.77
C GLU A 28 5.05 -15.01 15.37
N THR A 29 4.34 -14.74 14.27
CA THR A 29 3.33 -15.67 13.73
C THR A 29 3.95 -16.99 13.30
N ALA A 30 5.10 -16.96 12.61
CA ALA A 30 5.81 -18.16 12.21
C ALA A 30 6.27 -18.99 13.41
N MET A 31 6.82 -18.36 14.45
CA MET A 31 7.22 -19.06 15.69
C MET A 31 6.03 -19.75 16.36
N ASN A 32 4.90 -19.05 16.49
CA ASN A 32 3.69 -19.60 17.09
C ASN A 32 3.14 -20.81 16.32
N ILE A 33 3.20 -20.78 14.98
CA ILE A 33 2.73 -21.86 14.12
C ILE A 33 3.73 -23.03 14.07
N SER A 34 5.03 -22.76 14.07
CA SER A 34 6.06 -23.81 14.16
C SER A 34 5.93 -24.63 15.43
N ASN A 35 5.54 -24.01 16.55
CA ASN A 35 5.34 -24.71 17.82
C ASN A 35 4.23 -25.77 17.78
N ILE A 36 3.35 -25.74 16.77
CA ILE A 36 2.30 -26.74 16.55
C ILE A 36 2.61 -27.70 15.38
N ASN A 37 3.88 -27.80 14.94
CA ASN A 37 4.36 -28.67 13.86
C ASN A 37 3.69 -28.44 12.49
N PHE A 38 3.33 -27.19 12.18
CA PHE A 38 2.75 -26.82 10.88
C PHE A 38 3.71 -25.99 10.02
N ASP A 39 3.60 -26.11 8.70
CA ASP A 39 4.38 -25.27 7.77
C ASP A 39 3.79 -23.86 7.72
N TRP A 40 4.38 -22.98 8.53
CA TRP A 40 4.03 -21.55 8.60
C TRP A 40 4.07 -20.83 7.26
N LYS A 41 4.80 -21.33 6.25
CA LYS A 41 4.86 -20.71 4.91
C LYS A 41 3.53 -20.72 4.20
N THR A 42 2.65 -21.66 4.57
CA THR A 42 1.32 -21.82 3.98
C THR A 42 0.22 -21.20 4.83
N ASP A 43 0.54 -20.58 5.97
CA ASP A 43 -0.47 -19.95 6.82
C ASP A 43 -0.73 -18.51 6.39
N ILE A 44 -2.01 -18.19 6.19
CA ILE A 44 -2.43 -16.89 5.65
C ILE A 44 -2.05 -15.72 6.56
N ARG A 45 -1.93 -15.93 7.87
CA ARG A 45 -1.58 -14.86 8.82
C ARG A 45 -0.12 -14.46 8.63
N TYR A 46 0.77 -15.46 8.52
CA TYR A 46 2.18 -15.23 8.19
C TYR A 46 2.32 -14.55 6.83
N THR A 47 1.68 -15.09 5.79
CA THR A 47 1.82 -14.55 4.43
C THR A 47 1.22 -13.15 4.32
N THR A 48 0.14 -12.83 5.04
CA THR A 48 -0.41 -11.46 5.12
C THR A 48 0.65 -10.46 5.56
N TYR A 49 1.28 -10.70 6.70
CA TYR A 49 2.32 -9.81 7.22
C TYR A 49 3.55 -9.75 6.32
N ASN A 50 4.01 -10.90 5.83
CA ASN A 50 5.21 -10.99 5.01
C ASN A 50 5.03 -10.30 3.64
N THR A 51 3.89 -10.49 2.97
CA THR A 51 3.60 -9.84 1.69
C THR A 51 3.42 -8.34 1.87
N LEU A 52 2.71 -7.88 2.91
CA LEU A 52 2.61 -6.45 3.19
C LEU A 52 3.98 -5.84 3.49
N SER A 53 4.80 -6.48 4.34
CA SER A 53 6.17 -6.02 4.62
C SER A 53 7.00 -5.88 3.34
N SER A 54 6.87 -6.83 2.41
CA SER A 54 7.58 -6.80 1.13
C SER A 54 7.12 -5.65 0.23
N VAL A 55 5.82 -5.35 0.17
CA VAL A 55 5.28 -4.20 -0.58
C VAL A 55 5.76 -2.87 0.02
N ILE A 56 5.73 -2.74 1.35
CA ILE A 56 6.24 -1.53 2.04
C ILE A 56 7.75 -1.36 1.82
N ARG A 57 8.52 -2.45 1.85
CA ARG A 57 9.95 -2.43 1.53
C ARG A 57 10.21 -1.94 0.11
N PHE A 58 9.44 -2.43 -0.86
CA PHE A 58 9.56 -1.98 -2.25
C PHE A 58 9.30 -0.48 -2.36
N ALA A 59 8.21 0.03 -1.77
CA ALA A 59 7.93 1.47 -1.74
C ALA A 59 9.06 2.29 -1.09
N LYS A 60 9.62 1.81 0.03
CA LYS A 60 10.77 2.43 0.70
C LYS A 60 11.97 2.53 -0.25
N LEU A 61 12.32 1.43 -0.93
CA LEU A 61 13.42 1.40 -1.90
C LEU A 61 13.14 2.34 -3.08
N SER A 62 11.89 2.43 -3.55
CA SER A 62 11.51 3.36 -4.62
C SER A 62 11.68 4.82 -4.19
N VAL A 63 11.27 5.20 -2.97
CA VAL A 63 11.51 6.55 -2.44
C VAL A 63 13.01 6.83 -2.36
N MET A 64 13.80 5.90 -1.82
CA MET A 64 15.26 6.04 -1.77
C MET A 64 15.87 6.20 -3.16
N PHE A 65 15.45 5.39 -4.13
CA PHE A 65 15.96 5.44 -5.49
C PHE A 65 15.62 6.76 -6.19
N ARG A 66 14.39 7.24 -6.03
CA ARG A 66 14.01 8.56 -6.54
C ARG A 66 14.91 9.66 -5.97
N ASP A 67 15.04 9.69 -4.66
CA ASP A 67 15.69 10.79 -3.95
C ASP A 67 17.22 10.76 -4.11
N GLN A 68 17.82 9.56 -4.18
CA GLN A 68 19.27 9.38 -4.28
C GLN A 68 19.77 9.26 -5.73
N CYS A 69 18.88 8.96 -6.68
CA CYS A 69 19.24 8.78 -8.08
C CYS A 69 18.46 9.74 -8.99
N LEU A 70 17.14 9.57 -9.12
CA LEU A 70 16.35 10.30 -10.13
C LEU A 70 16.28 11.83 -9.90
N GLU A 71 16.45 12.31 -8.68
CA GLU A 71 16.54 13.74 -8.37
C GLU A 71 17.99 14.27 -8.34
N LYS A 72 19.00 13.44 -8.62
CA LYS A 72 20.42 13.83 -8.57
C LYS A 72 21.00 14.00 -9.97
N ASP A 73 21.62 15.15 -10.21
CA ASP A 73 22.25 15.45 -11.50
C ASP A 73 23.34 14.44 -11.86
N ASP A 74 24.14 14.01 -10.88
CA ASP A 74 25.24 13.06 -11.10
C ASP A 74 24.74 11.73 -11.68
N TRP A 75 23.59 11.23 -11.21
CA TRP A 75 22.99 10.01 -11.74
C TRP A 75 22.66 10.18 -13.22
N TRP A 76 22.01 11.29 -13.59
CA TRP A 76 21.68 11.56 -14.97
C TRP A 76 22.91 11.82 -15.82
N ASN A 77 23.92 12.52 -15.33
CA ASN A 77 25.14 12.79 -16.12
C ASN A 77 25.83 11.51 -16.60
N SER A 78 25.77 10.42 -15.82
CA SER A 78 26.31 9.11 -16.24
C SER A 78 25.32 8.24 -17.03
N ASN A 79 24.03 8.51 -16.97
CA ASN A 79 22.98 7.64 -17.54
C ASN A 79 22.15 8.29 -18.66
N TYR A 80 22.34 9.58 -18.92
CA TYR A 80 21.54 10.33 -19.89
C TYR A 80 21.75 9.78 -21.29
N ASP A 81 23.00 9.62 -21.71
CA ASP A 81 23.30 9.11 -23.05
C ASP A 81 22.79 7.68 -23.24
N ILE A 82 22.83 6.85 -22.19
CA ILE A 82 22.23 5.50 -22.20
C ILE A 82 20.72 5.60 -22.40
N TYR A 83 20.01 6.36 -21.56
CA TYR A 83 18.56 6.49 -21.64
C TYR A 83 18.09 7.04 -23.00
N PHE A 84 18.80 8.04 -23.54
CA PHE A 84 18.45 8.66 -24.82
C PHE A 84 18.91 7.87 -26.04
N SER A 85 19.94 7.03 -25.93
CA SER A 85 20.31 6.11 -27.01
C SER A 85 19.16 5.19 -27.43
N TYR A 86 18.26 4.84 -26.49
CA TYR A 86 17.02 4.09 -26.77
C TYR A 86 15.90 4.93 -27.41
N LEU A 87 16.01 6.26 -27.35
CA LEU A 87 15.00 7.22 -27.80
C LEU A 87 15.44 8.04 -29.02
N ASP A 88 16.64 7.81 -29.56
CA ASP A 88 17.29 8.65 -30.58
C ASP A 88 16.47 8.76 -31.88
N GLN A 89 15.66 7.75 -32.20
CA GLN A 89 14.70 7.79 -33.31
C GLN A 89 13.53 8.79 -33.10
N TYR A 90 13.38 9.33 -31.89
CA TYR A 90 12.39 10.34 -31.48
C TYR A 90 13.06 11.63 -30.98
N ALA A 91 14.36 11.81 -31.23
CA ALA A 91 15.07 13.01 -30.83
C ALA A 91 14.58 14.21 -31.63
N ASP A 92 13.85 15.11 -30.97
CA ASP A 92 13.40 16.38 -31.53
C ASP A 92 14.62 17.27 -31.83
N ASN A 93 15.07 17.24 -33.09
CA ASN A 93 16.18 18.06 -33.59
C ASN A 93 15.90 19.58 -33.58
N ASN A 94 14.70 19.99 -33.15
CA ASN A 94 14.17 21.36 -33.24
C ASN A 94 13.85 22.02 -31.89
N LEU A 95 14.11 21.36 -30.75
CA LEU A 95 13.93 22.02 -29.45
C LEU A 95 15.19 22.84 -29.12
N GLY A 96 15.00 24.07 -28.64
CA GLY A 96 16.06 24.94 -28.13
C GLY A 96 16.86 24.31 -26.96
N ASP A 97 17.74 25.11 -26.36
CA ASP A 97 18.74 24.74 -25.33
C ASP A 97 18.57 23.32 -24.73
N LYS A 98 19.44 22.41 -25.17
CA LYS A 98 19.43 20.99 -24.81
C LYS A 98 19.48 20.78 -23.29
N GLU A 99 20.11 21.67 -22.54
CA GLU A 99 20.19 21.58 -21.08
C GLU A 99 18.84 21.86 -20.39
N ILE A 100 18.04 22.77 -20.94
CA ILE A 100 16.69 23.05 -20.43
C ILE A 100 15.78 21.85 -20.68
N VAL A 101 15.83 21.27 -21.88
CA VAL A 101 15.04 20.06 -22.21
C VAL A 101 15.46 18.87 -21.33
N ARG A 102 16.77 18.71 -21.10
CA ARG A 102 17.34 17.74 -20.16
C ARG A 102 16.72 17.88 -18.79
N MET A 103 16.76 19.07 -18.21
CA MET A 103 16.23 19.35 -16.88
C MET A 103 14.75 19.00 -16.77
N PHE A 104 13.91 19.47 -17.72
CA PHE A 104 12.48 19.18 -17.70
C PHE A 104 12.17 17.68 -17.81
N ARG A 105 12.83 16.97 -18.72
CA ARG A 105 12.61 15.52 -18.88
C ARG A 105 12.99 14.73 -17.62
N ARG A 106 14.12 15.08 -16.97
CA ARG A 106 14.55 14.46 -15.71
C ARG A 106 13.47 14.64 -14.62
N GLN A 107 12.94 15.85 -14.49
CA GLN A 107 11.88 16.15 -13.52
C GLN A 107 10.61 15.35 -13.82
N THR A 108 10.15 15.33 -15.08
CA THR A 108 8.99 14.54 -15.50
C THR A 108 9.16 13.06 -15.18
N ILE A 109 10.33 12.47 -15.48
CA ILE A 109 10.58 11.04 -15.20
C ILE A 109 10.53 10.76 -13.69
N SER A 110 11.15 11.62 -12.87
CA SER A 110 11.13 11.48 -11.41
C SER A 110 9.70 11.57 -10.84
N ASP A 111 8.89 12.48 -11.38
CA ASP A 111 7.50 12.69 -10.98
C ASP A 111 6.57 11.55 -11.44
N ASP A 112 6.77 11.04 -12.65
CA ASP A 112 5.99 9.92 -13.18
C ASP A 112 6.36 8.60 -12.48
N PHE A 113 7.64 8.42 -12.14
CA PHE A 113 8.11 7.30 -11.33
C PHE A 113 7.41 7.27 -9.96
N ILE A 114 7.38 8.40 -9.24
CA ILE A 114 6.74 8.43 -7.92
C ILE A 114 5.22 8.25 -8.00
N LYS A 115 4.55 8.86 -8.99
CA LYS A 115 3.11 8.67 -9.20
C LYS A 115 2.79 7.20 -9.46
N THR A 116 3.54 6.55 -10.35
CA THR A 116 3.35 5.13 -10.67
C THR A 116 3.58 4.25 -9.45
N MET A 117 4.62 4.54 -8.66
CA MET A 117 4.88 3.85 -7.41
C MET A 117 3.72 3.99 -6.43
N ILE A 118 3.18 5.20 -6.24
CA ILE A 118 2.04 5.46 -5.35
C ILE A 118 0.83 4.62 -5.78
N VAL A 119 0.49 4.63 -7.08
CA VAL A 119 -0.61 3.83 -7.64
C VAL A 119 -0.40 2.34 -7.35
N GLY A 120 0.82 1.84 -7.62
CA GLY A 120 1.20 0.45 -7.33
C GLY A 120 1.05 0.11 -5.85
N LEU A 121 1.54 0.98 -4.96
CA LEU A 121 1.47 0.79 -3.52
C LEU A 121 0.03 0.74 -3.00
N TYR A 122 -0.83 1.68 -3.40
CA TYR A 122 -2.26 1.66 -3.05
C TYR A 122 -2.92 0.36 -3.53
N THR A 123 -2.72 0.01 -4.81
CA THR A 123 -3.35 -1.14 -5.43
C THR A 123 -2.89 -2.44 -4.78
N SER A 124 -1.59 -2.61 -4.57
CA SER A 124 -1.02 -3.81 -3.96
C SER A 124 -1.46 -3.98 -2.51
N CYS A 125 -1.35 -2.94 -1.67
CA CYS A 125 -1.82 -3.00 -0.29
C CYS A 125 -3.31 -3.33 -0.22
N PHE A 126 -4.14 -2.67 -1.04
CA PHE A 126 -5.57 -2.91 -1.05
C PHE A 126 -5.90 -4.33 -1.48
N SER A 127 -5.30 -4.81 -2.56
CA SER A 127 -5.55 -6.15 -3.12
C SER A 127 -5.15 -7.25 -2.14
N ILE A 128 -4.00 -7.09 -1.48
CA ILE A 128 -3.57 -8.00 -0.41
C ILE A 128 -4.65 -7.99 0.67
N LEU A 129 -4.92 -6.84 1.30
CA LEU A 129 -5.84 -6.75 2.42
C LEU A 129 -7.25 -7.26 2.10
N GLU A 130 -7.79 -6.91 0.93
CA GLU A 130 -9.09 -7.39 0.46
C GLU A 130 -9.12 -8.90 0.34
N SER A 131 -8.12 -9.50 -0.31
CA SER A 131 -8.06 -10.96 -0.46
C SER A 131 -7.98 -11.68 0.89
N ARG A 132 -7.21 -11.13 1.85
CA ARG A 132 -7.05 -11.71 3.19
C ARG A 132 -8.32 -11.60 4.03
N VAL A 133 -8.95 -10.42 4.03
CA VAL A 133 -10.23 -10.18 4.70
C VAL A 133 -11.31 -11.14 4.19
N ARG A 134 -11.38 -11.38 2.88
CA ARG A 134 -12.34 -12.36 2.32
C ARG A 134 -12.11 -13.77 2.88
N VAL A 135 -10.86 -14.22 2.96
CA VAL A 135 -10.54 -15.53 3.55
C VAL A 135 -10.90 -15.59 5.03
N PHE A 136 -10.53 -14.56 5.81
CA PHE A 136 -10.86 -14.49 7.23
C PHE A 136 -12.36 -14.49 7.50
N TYR A 137 -13.12 -13.72 6.73
CA TYR A 137 -14.57 -13.66 6.86
C TYR A 137 -15.22 -15.02 6.57
N ASN A 138 -14.81 -15.71 5.51
CA ASN A 138 -15.33 -17.04 5.20
C ASN A 138 -14.99 -18.05 6.31
N TYR A 139 -13.75 -18.00 6.82
CA TYR A 139 -13.30 -18.85 7.91
C TYR A 139 -14.17 -18.68 9.17
N LEU A 140 -14.53 -17.44 9.52
CA LEU A 140 -15.38 -17.15 10.67
C LEU A 140 -16.83 -17.61 10.50
N LEU A 141 -17.38 -17.54 9.29
CA LEU A 141 -18.76 -17.97 9.03
C LEU A 141 -18.92 -19.48 8.94
N ASN A 142 -17.96 -20.17 8.33
CA ASN A 142 -18.06 -21.61 8.15
C ASN A 142 -16.65 -22.26 8.19
N PRO A 143 -16.15 -22.59 9.39
CA PRO A 143 -14.83 -23.19 9.56
C PRO A 143 -14.66 -24.54 8.82
N SER A 144 -15.78 -25.19 8.45
CA SER A 144 -15.83 -26.47 7.73
C SER A 144 -15.91 -26.33 6.21
N GLU A 145 -16.35 -25.20 5.66
CA GLU A 145 -16.39 -24.98 4.22
C GLU A 145 -15.07 -24.39 3.72
N LYS A 146 -14.34 -25.17 2.90
CA LYS A 146 -13.24 -24.67 2.09
C LYS A 146 -13.79 -23.68 1.04
N GLY A 147 -13.89 -22.41 1.40
CA GLY A 147 -13.67 -21.29 0.48
C GLY A 147 -14.77 -20.95 -0.53
N LYS A 148 -16.03 -20.78 -0.10
CA LYS A 148 -16.96 -19.94 -0.89
C LYS A 148 -16.73 -18.47 -0.52
N ILE A 149 -16.07 -17.73 -1.41
CA ILE A 149 -15.86 -16.29 -1.27
C ILE A 149 -17.22 -15.60 -1.31
N LYS A 150 -17.65 -15.02 -0.18
CA LYS A 150 -18.82 -14.14 -0.20
C LYS A 150 -18.46 -12.86 -0.96
N GLU A 151 -19.22 -12.56 -2.01
CA GLU A 151 -19.16 -11.26 -2.68
C GLU A 151 -19.64 -10.18 -1.71
N GLY A 152 -18.96 -9.04 -1.71
CA GLY A 152 -19.22 -7.98 -0.75
C GLY A 152 -18.20 -6.86 -0.84
N ASN A 153 -18.63 -5.66 -0.45
CA ASN A 153 -17.77 -4.49 -0.34
C ASN A 153 -16.72 -4.71 0.76
N PHE A 154 -15.46 -4.37 0.50
CA PHE A 154 -14.34 -4.55 1.43
C PHE A 154 -14.62 -3.97 2.83
N SER A 155 -15.13 -2.75 2.93
CA SER A 155 -15.43 -2.11 4.21
C SER A 155 -16.45 -2.92 5.02
N LYS A 156 -17.53 -3.37 4.37
CA LYS A 156 -18.57 -4.19 5.00
C LYS A 156 -18.05 -5.54 5.48
N LEU A 157 -17.10 -6.14 4.76
CA LEU A 157 -16.47 -7.39 5.18
C LEU A 157 -15.61 -7.17 6.42
N VAL A 158 -14.83 -6.09 6.46
CA VAL A 158 -14.03 -5.72 7.64
C VAL A 158 -14.95 -5.51 8.85
N GLU A 159 -16.02 -4.73 8.71
CA GLU A 159 -17.01 -4.52 9.78
C GLU A 159 -17.61 -5.84 10.26
N GLY A 160 -18.02 -6.71 9.33
CA GLY A 160 -18.56 -8.02 9.68
C GLY A 160 -17.58 -8.90 10.46
N ILE A 161 -16.28 -8.88 10.11
CA ILE A 161 -15.25 -9.58 10.89
C ILE A 161 -15.14 -8.98 12.30
N LEU A 162 -15.09 -7.66 12.41
CA LEU A 162 -14.96 -6.99 13.70
C LEU A 162 -16.13 -7.31 14.63
N ASP A 163 -17.35 -7.30 14.09
CA ASP A 163 -18.57 -7.66 14.83
C ASP A 163 -18.51 -9.14 15.28
N LEU A 164 -18.11 -10.07 14.39
CA LEU A 164 -17.96 -11.50 14.71
C LEU A 164 -16.90 -11.77 15.79
N LEU A 165 -15.83 -10.97 15.81
CA LEU A 165 -14.74 -11.09 16.78
C LEU A 165 -14.94 -10.25 18.04
N ASN A 166 -16.06 -9.53 18.15
CA ASN A 166 -16.35 -8.58 19.23
C ASN A 166 -15.20 -7.58 19.45
N LEU A 167 -14.73 -6.97 18.35
CA LEU A 167 -13.64 -6.00 18.33
C LEU A 167 -14.17 -4.59 18.06
N ASP A 168 -13.95 -3.69 19.02
CA ASP A 168 -14.21 -2.25 18.82
C ASP A 168 -13.12 -1.64 17.94
N SER A 169 -13.38 -1.58 16.63
CA SER A 169 -12.41 -1.00 15.70
C SER A 169 -13.02 -0.52 14.37
N LYS A 170 -14.20 0.12 14.39
CA LYS A 170 -14.72 0.81 13.20
C LYS A 170 -13.87 2.06 12.95
N SER A 171 -13.05 2.03 11.91
CA SER A 171 -12.23 3.18 11.50
C SER A 171 -12.64 3.64 10.12
N GLY A 172 -12.96 4.93 9.99
CA GLY A 172 -13.13 5.56 8.68
C GLY A 172 -11.84 5.57 7.87
N CYS A 173 -10.69 5.12 8.39
CA CYS A 173 -9.50 4.87 7.56
C CYS A 173 -9.70 3.70 6.56
N ILE A 174 -10.58 2.73 6.85
CA ILE A 174 -10.94 1.67 5.89
C ILE A 174 -11.75 2.26 4.72
N GLU A 175 -12.74 3.11 5.04
CA GLU A 175 -13.53 3.82 4.04
C GLU A 175 -12.66 4.78 3.22
N LEU A 176 -11.80 5.54 3.90
CA LEU A 176 -10.84 6.44 3.26
C LEU A 176 -9.92 5.67 2.31
N PHE A 177 -9.48 4.48 2.68
CA PHE A 177 -8.66 3.63 1.83
C PHE A 177 -9.41 3.18 0.58
N CYS A 178 -10.66 2.75 0.72
CA CYS A 178 -11.55 2.41 -0.40
C CYS A 178 -11.70 3.61 -1.35
N ASN A 179 -12.00 4.79 -0.81
CA ASN A 179 -12.29 5.99 -1.58
C ASN A 179 -11.04 6.51 -2.30
N ALA A 180 -9.89 6.53 -1.63
CA ALA A 180 -8.62 6.90 -2.24
C ALA A 180 -8.24 5.93 -3.38
N ARG A 181 -8.35 4.62 -3.14
CA ARG A 181 -8.10 3.58 -4.17
C ARG A 181 -9.04 3.74 -5.37
N ASN A 182 -10.33 3.94 -5.14
CA ASN A 182 -11.30 4.13 -6.22
C ASN A 182 -11.07 5.42 -7.00
N THR A 183 -10.69 6.50 -6.32
CA THR A 183 -10.29 7.75 -6.96
C THR A 183 -9.09 7.54 -7.88
N ILE A 184 -8.08 6.79 -7.45
CA ILE A 184 -6.91 6.44 -8.27
C ILE A 184 -7.32 5.70 -9.54
N HIS A 185 -8.21 4.70 -9.45
CA HIS A 185 -8.72 3.98 -10.64
C HIS A 185 -9.56 4.85 -11.56
N ASN A 186 -10.23 5.87 -11.03
CA ASN A 186 -11.05 6.82 -11.78
C ASN A 186 -10.22 8.04 -12.24
N ASN A 187 -8.93 7.83 -12.54
CA ASN A 187 -8.02 8.87 -13.04
C ASN A 187 -7.95 10.12 -12.14
N GLY A 188 -8.01 9.92 -10.82
CA GLY A 188 -7.91 11.01 -9.85
C GLY A 188 -9.23 11.70 -9.52
N VAL A 189 -10.37 11.21 -10.03
CA VAL A 189 -11.69 11.84 -9.80
C VAL A 189 -12.56 10.95 -8.92
N TYR A 190 -13.21 11.55 -7.92
CA TYR A 190 -14.20 10.85 -7.11
C TYR A 190 -15.57 10.82 -7.82
N THR A 191 -16.20 9.64 -7.93
CA THR A 191 -17.36 9.43 -8.82
C THR A 191 -18.67 9.11 -8.11
N GLN A 192 -18.61 8.80 -6.82
CA GLN A 192 -19.77 8.45 -5.99
C GLN A 192 -20.44 9.73 -5.43
N SER A 193 -21.51 9.59 -4.66
CA SER A 193 -22.19 10.73 -4.01
C SER A 193 -21.28 11.41 -3.00
N ASP A 194 -21.42 12.73 -2.84
CA ASP A 194 -20.64 13.50 -1.87
C ASP A 194 -20.65 12.85 -0.49
N GLU A 195 -19.47 12.74 0.11
CA GLU A 195 -19.29 12.13 1.42
C GLU A 195 -18.17 12.81 2.21
N THR A 196 -18.20 12.60 3.53
CA THR A 196 -17.11 13.02 4.42
C THR A 196 -16.69 11.83 5.25
N VAL A 197 -15.41 11.47 5.14
CA VAL A 197 -14.83 10.35 5.86
C VAL A 197 -13.92 10.85 6.97
N ASN A 198 -14.04 10.28 8.17
CA ASN A 198 -13.22 10.63 9.32
C ASN A 198 -12.15 9.55 9.57
N CYS A 199 -10.88 9.91 9.52
CA CYS A 199 -9.76 8.98 9.74
C CYS A 199 -8.68 9.67 10.58
N SER A 200 -8.22 9.02 11.66
CA SER A 200 -7.24 9.55 12.61
C SER A 200 -7.55 10.96 13.14
N GLY A 201 -8.83 11.24 13.44
CA GLY A 201 -9.29 12.56 13.91
C GLY A 201 -9.27 13.68 12.84
N ARG A 202 -9.12 13.33 11.56
CA ARG A 202 -9.22 14.26 10.42
C ARG A 202 -10.40 13.91 9.53
N SER A 203 -11.07 14.94 9.04
CA SER A 203 -12.17 14.80 8.08
C SER A 203 -11.66 15.02 6.66
N TYR A 204 -12.03 14.13 5.76
CA TYR A 204 -11.71 14.17 4.34
C TYR A 204 -13.00 14.27 3.54
N LYS A 205 -13.13 15.35 2.77
CA LYS A 205 -14.30 15.60 1.93
C LYS A 205 -14.07 15.01 0.54
N PHE A 206 -15.06 14.27 0.06
CA PHE A 206 -15.12 13.75 -1.28
C PHE A 206 -16.34 14.36 -1.96
N GLU A 207 -16.09 15.05 -3.07
CA GLU A 207 -17.13 15.72 -3.85
C GLU A 207 -17.19 15.07 -5.23
N LYS A 208 -18.40 14.73 -5.67
CA LYS A 208 -18.62 14.04 -6.93
C LYS A 208 -18.11 14.86 -8.11
N GLY A 209 -17.33 14.22 -8.97
CA GLY A 209 -16.74 14.83 -10.15
C GLY A 209 -15.48 15.63 -9.88
N ASN A 210 -15.05 15.75 -8.62
CA ASN A 210 -13.87 16.51 -8.24
C ASN A 210 -12.72 15.59 -7.79
N PRO A 211 -11.46 16.00 -8.02
CA PRO A 211 -10.32 15.41 -7.33
C PRO A 211 -10.39 15.70 -5.83
N PRO A 212 -10.31 14.69 -4.96
CA PRO A 212 -10.30 14.90 -3.52
C PRO A 212 -9.03 15.62 -3.07
N ASN A 213 -9.17 16.55 -2.14
CA ASN A 213 -8.06 17.29 -1.55
C ASN A 213 -7.64 16.67 -0.21
N TYR A 214 -6.73 15.71 -0.26
CA TYR A 214 -6.13 15.08 0.93
C TYR A 214 -4.63 15.40 1.11
N GLY A 215 -4.10 16.34 0.33
CA GLY A 215 -2.68 16.66 0.29
C GLY A 215 -1.85 15.64 -0.48
N ASP A 216 -0.65 15.32 0.01
CA ASP A 216 0.25 14.37 -0.63
C ASP A 216 -0.25 12.93 -0.45
N SER A 217 -0.52 12.23 -1.56
CA SER A 217 -1.13 10.89 -1.55
C SER A 217 -0.28 9.83 -0.86
N LEU A 218 1.05 9.96 -0.91
CA LEU A 218 1.96 9.04 -0.23
C LEU A 218 1.91 9.28 1.29
N ASP A 219 1.98 10.55 1.71
CA ASP A 219 1.86 10.93 3.12
C ASP A 219 0.50 10.49 3.70
N LEU A 220 -0.59 10.64 2.93
CA LEU A 220 -1.91 10.13 3.32
C LEU A 220 -1.87 8.63 3.60
N LEU A 221 -1.27 7.86 2.68
CA LEU A 221 -1.23 6.42 2.80
C LEU A 221 -0.40 5.96 3.99
N ILE A 222 0.84 6.45 4.11
CA ILE A 222 1.81 5.91 5.07
C ILE A 222 1.64 6.48 6.48
N LEU A 223 1.07 7.68 6.63
CA LEU A 223 0.93 8.34 7.94
C LEU A 223 -0.46 8.17 8.55
N ARG A 224 -1.48 7.88 7.74
CA ARG A 224 -2.88 7.85 8.19
C ARG A 224 -3.53 6.50 7.93
N ILE A 225 -3.60 6.11 6.65
CA ILE A 225 -4.36 4.93 6.26
C ILE A 225 -3.68 3.63 6.74
N LEU A 226 -2.45 3.36 6.29
CA LEU A 226 -1.80 2.08 6.57
C LEU A 226 -1.55 1.81 8.05
N PRO A 227 -1.13 2.77 8.89
CA PRO A 227 -0.95 2.51 10.32
C PRO A 227 -2.22 1.97 11.00
N GLU A 228 -3.38 2.59 10.76
CA GLU A 228 -4.66 2.15 11.34
C GLU A 228 -5.16 0.86 10.69
N VAL A 229 -5.09 0.73 9.37
CA VAL A 229 -5.54 -0.47 8.67
C VAL A 229 -4.71 -1.69 9.09
N VAL A 230 -3.39 -1.53 9.25
CA VAL A 230 -2.53 -2.60 9.78
C VAL A 230 -2.85 -2.92 11.24
N GLU A 231 -3.21 -1.95 12.06
CA GLU A 231 -3.65 -2.21 13.43
C GLU A 231 -4.96 -2.99 13.49
N ILE A 232 -5.95 -2.64 12.66
CA ILE A 232 -7.20 -3.39 12.51
C ILE A 232 -6.91 -4.84 12.12
N MET A 233 -6.06 -5.04 11.12
CA MET A 233 -5.64 -6.36 10.68
C MET A 233 -4.91 -7.13 11.76
N ASP A 234 -4.04 -6.49 12.54
CA ASP A 234 -3.32 -7.12 13.65
C ASP A 234 -4.29 -7.59 14.74
N LYS A 235 -5.30 -6.79 15.08
CA LYS A 235 -6.37 -7.19 16.01
C LYS A 235 -7.15 -8.40 15.50
N MET A 236 -7.52 -8.40 14.21
CA MET A 236 -8.21 -9.52 13.58
C MET A 236 -7.37 -10.80 13.62
N ILE A 237 -6.13 -10.73 13.13
CA ILE A 237 -5.22 -11.87 13.09
C ILE A 237 -4.95 -12.40 14.50
N SER A 238 -4.71 -11.51 15.47
CA SER A 238 -4.43 -11.89 16.85
C SER A 238 -5.58 -12.66 17.51
N ARG A 239 -6.83 -12.33 17.18
CA ARG A 239 -8.00 -13.11 17.65
C ARG A 239 -8.14 -14.45 16.92
N LEU A 240 -7.75 -14.50 15.65
CA LEU A 240 -7.74 -15.72 14.85
C LEU A 240 -6.57 -16.67 15.19
N LEU A 241 -5.54 -16.21 15.91
CA LEU A 241 -4.41 -17.04 16.35
C LEU A 241 -4.81 -18.13 17.36
N VAL A 242 -6.02 -18.06 17.92
CA VAL A 242 -6.40 -18.84 19.11
C VAL A 242 -6.88 -20.26 18.79
N GLU A 243 -7.33 -20.58 17.56
CA GLU A 243 -8.14 -21.81 17.41
C GLU A 243 -7.66 -22.82 16.36
N ARG A 244 -7.21 -22.46 15.15
CA ARG A 244 -6.70 -23.42 14.12
C ARG A 244 -5.74 -22.77 13.11
N ILE A 245 -5.11 -23.61 12.28
CA ILE A 245 -4.36 -23.24 11.07
C ILE A 245 -5.34 -22.71 10.00
N ILE A 246 -4.96 -21.64 9.30
CA ILE A 246 -5.73 -21.11 8.18
C ILE A 246 -4.84 -21.11 6.94
N LEU A 247 -5.11 -22.03 6.01
CA LEU A 247 -4.35 -22.15 4.78
C LEU A 247 -4.48 -20.90 3.91
N ASP A 248 -3.36 -20.43 3.40
CA ASP A 248 -3.30 -19.40 2.39
C ASP A 248 -3.56 -20.01 0.99
N PRO A 249 -4.71 -19.72 0.35
CA PRO A 249 -4.97 -20.20 -1.01
C PRO A 249 -4.08 -19.52 -2.06
N PHE A 250 -3.29 -18.51 -1.67
CA PHE A 250 -2.36 -17.77 -2.52
C PHE A 250 -0.89 -18.10 -2.23
N ALA A 251 -0.60 -18.97 -1.24
CA ALA A 251 0.75 -19.46 -1.04
C ALA A 251 1.12 -20.35 -2.23
N LYS A 252 2.30 -20.13 -2.82
CA LYS A 252 2.82 -21.04 -3.83
C LYS A 252 3.18 -22.35 -3.12
N GLU A 253 2.61 -23.46 -3.57
CA GLU A 253 3.17 -24.79 -3.29
C GLU A 253 4.61 -24.76 -3.82
N ASN A 254 5.59 -24.94 -2.94
CA ASN A 254 6.98 -25.15 -3.37
C ASN A 254 7.16 -26.59 -3.79
#